data_AF-A0A418WUQ4-F1
#
_entry.id   AF-A0A418WUQ4-F1
#
_cell.length_a   1.000
_cell.length_b   1.000
_cell.length_c   1.000
_cell.angle_alpha   90.00
_cell.angle_beta   90.00
_cell.angle_gamma   90.00
#
_symmetry.space_group_name_H-M   'P 1'
#
loop_
_entity.id
_entity.type
_entity.pdbx_description
1 polymer ?
#
loop_
_entity_poly.entity_id
_entity_poly.type
_entity_poly.pdbx_seq_one_letter_code
_entity_poly.pdbx_strand_id
1 'polypeptide(L)'
;MAGASRDLEKARKAAADPKRPGKLCRAEPASYKPVVDRNKCEGKSDCIAVCPHDVFEIGRIPDDEFRAMSFFIRLKMTAHGRKTAFTPRADACQACGLCVVACPEKAIRLVELAA
;
A
#
# COMPACT_ATOMS: atom_id res chain seq x y z
N MET A 1 -4.94 17.66 14.34
CA MET A 1 -4.85 16.24 13.95
C MET A 1 -3.41 15.93 13.62
N ALA A 2 -2.68 15.30 14.54
CA ALA A 2 -1.30 14.89 14.31
C ALA A 2 -1.31 13.71 13.34
N GLY A 3 -0.65 13.86 12.19
CA GLY A 3 -0.45 12.75 11.26
C GLY A 3 0.16 11.56 12.00
N ALA A 4 -0.35 10.36 11.75
CA ALA A 4 0.17 9.13 12.33
C ALA A 4 1.71 9.15 12.23
N SER A 5 2.40 9.08 13.36
CA SER A 5 3.85 9.20 13.41
C SER A 5 4.47 8.18 12.45
N ARG A 6 5.05 8.67 11.35
CA ARG A 6 5.67 7.83 10.32
C ARG A 6 6.88 7.12 10.93
N ASP A 7 7.10 5.87 10.54
CA ASP A 7 8.32 5.15 10.88
C ASP A 7 9.46 5.71 10.02
N LEU A 8 10.19 6.69 10.58
CA LEU A 8 11.24 7.41 9.87
C LEU A 8 12.39 6.50 9.46
N GLU A 9 12.72 5.48 10.26
CA GLU A 9 13.78 4.53 9.95
C GLU A 9 13.38 3.69 8.74
N LYS A 10 12.17 3.10 8.77
CA LYS A 10 11.65 2.32 7.65
C LYS A 10 11.48 3.16 6.39
N ALA A 11 11.02 4.40 6.52
CA ALA A 11 10.91 5.33 5.40
C ALA A 11 12.29 5.65 4.79
N ARG A 12 13.33 5.86 5.61
CA ARG A 12 14.71 6.06 5.14
C ARG A 12 15.25 4.82 4.41
N LYS A 13 15.04 3.62 4.97
CA LYS A 13 15.45 2.37 4.32
C LYS A 13 14.76 2.19 2.96
N ALA A 14 13.45 2.39 2.90
CA ALA A 14 12.68 2.34 1.67
C ALA A 14 13.14 3.42 0.66
N ALA A 15 13.53 4.60 1.15
CA ALA A 15 14.02 5.68 0.30
C ALA A 15 15.38 5.36 -0.35
N ALA A 16 16.23 4.59 0.33
CA ALA A 16 17.54 4.15 -0.13
C ALA A 16 17.52 2.86 -0.98
N ASP A 17 16.36 2.21 -1.14
CA ASP A 17 16.26 0.98 -1.92
C ASP A 17 16.53 1.25 -3.42
N PRO A 18 17.52 0.58 -4.05
CA PRO A 18 17.87 0.81 -5.45
C PRO A 18 16.77 0.41 -6.44
N LYS A 19 15.80 -0.39 -6.01
CA LYS A 19 14.65 -0.83 -6.82
C LYS A 19 13.40 0.02 -6.58
N ARG A 20 13.52 1.13 -5.84
CA ARG A 20 12.42 2.06 -5.57
C ARG A 20 11.85 2.64 -6.87
N PRO A 21 10.58 2.34 -7.23
CA PRO A 21 9.98 2.85 -8.45
C PRO A 21 9.38 4.25 -8.24
N GLY A 22 8.75 4.79 -9.29
CA GLY A 22 7.98 6.04 -9.23
C GLY A 22 8.82 7.30 -9.50
N LYS A 23 8.36 8.44 -8.96
CA LYS A 23 8.90 9.78 -9.20
C LYS A 23 9.45 10.45 -7.93
N LEU A 24 9.78 9.67 -6.89
CA LEU A 24 10.43 10.18 -5.67
C LEU A 24 9.68 11.34 -4.99
N CYS A 25 8.35 11.27 -4.91
CA CYS A 25 7.44 12.31 -4.38
C CYS A 25 7.35 13.56 -5.26
N ARG A 26 7.73 13.49 -6.53
CA ARG A 26 7.70 14.64 -7.46
C ARG A 26 6.65 14.53 -8.55
N ALA A 27 5.78 13.51 -8.50
CA ALA A 27 4.65 13.45 -9.41
C ALA A 27 3.55 14.42 -8.94
N GLU A 28 2.85 15.00 -9.90
CA GLU A 28 1.64 15.78 -9.64
C GLU A 28 0.62 14.88 -8.92
N PRO A 29 -0.08 15.35 -7.87
CA PRO A 29 -1.21 14.62 -7.30
C PRO A 29 -2.20 14.16 -8.37
N ALA A 30 -2.87 13.04 -8.13
CA ALA A 30 -3.81 12.39 -9.05
C ALA A 30 -3.25 11.98 -10.43
N SER A 31 -1.94 12.10 -10.69
CA SER A 31 -1.30 11.53 -11.90
C SER A 31 -0.92 10.05 -11.74
N TYR A 32 -0.81 9.56 -10.50
CA TYR A 32 -0.56 8.16 -10.18
C TYR A 32 -1.46 7.71 -9.04
N LYS A 33 -1.74 6.40 -8.98
CA LYS A 33 -2.29 5.76 -7.79
C LYS A 33 -1.55 4.46 -7.44
N PRO A 34 -1.45 4.10 -6.15
CA PRO A 34 -1.07 2.76 -5.76
C PRO A 34 -2.23 1.79 -6.00
N VAL A 35 -1.92 0.62 -6.55
CA VAL A 35 -2.84 -0.52 -6.66
C VAL A 35 -2.34 -1.62 -5.74
N VAL A 36 -3.22 -2.08 -4.86
CA VAL A 36 -2.96 -3.17 -3.91
C VAL A 36 -3.55 -4.47 -4.46
N ASP A 37 -2.70 -5.48 -4.63
CA ASP A 37 -3.12 -6.86 -4.91
C ASP A 37 -3.63 -7.51 -3.62
N ARG A 38 -4.95 -7.63 -3.50
CA ARG A 38 -5.64 -8.20 -2.32
C ARG A 38 -5.33 -9.68 -2.11
N ASN A 39 -4.89 -10.41 -3.14
CA ASN A 39 -4.50 -11.81 -3.00
C ASN A 39 -3.12 -11.97 -2.34
N LYS A 40 -2.31 -10.91 -2.30
CA LYS A 40 -0.97 -10.90 -1.69
C LYS A 40 -0.91 -10.13 -0.40
N CYS A 41 -1.68 -9.04 -0.27
CA CYS A 41 -1.61 -8.15 0.88
C CYS A 41 -2.05 -8.86 2.18
N GLU A 42 -1.21 -8.81 3.20
CA GLU A 42 -1.48 -9.38 4.53
C GLU A 42 -1.83 -8.33 5.59
N GLY A 43 -2.04 -7.07 5.21
CA GLY A 43 -2.44 -6.01 6.15
C GLY A 43 -1.38 -5.63 7.20
N LYS A 44 -0.08 -5.82 6.91
CA LYS A 44 1.06 -5.53 7.81
C LYS A 44 1.32 -4.04 8.10
N SER A 45 0.54 -3.14 7.51
CA SER A 45 0.61 -1.68 7.73
C SER A 45 1.92 -0.98 7.33
N ASP A 46 2.91 -1.65 6.73
CA ASP A 46 4.17 -1.00 6.31
C ASP A 46 3.95 0.17 5.34
N CYS A 47 2.93 0.05 4.47
CA CYS A 47 2.54 1.13 3.57
C CYS A 47 2.07 2.39 4.29
N ILE A 48 1.36 2.27 5.42
CA ILE A 48 0.96 3.40 6.27
C ILE A 48 2.20 4.00 6.91
N ALA A 49 3.07 3.16 7.45
CA ALA A 49 4.25 3.59 8.20
C ALA A 49 5.22 4.45 7.35
N VAL A 50 5.29 4.21 6.04
CA VAL A 50 6.22 4.92 5.14
C VAL A 50 5.57 5.94 4.22
N CYS A 51 4.24 6.03 4.13
CA CYS A 51 3.59 6.92 3.16
C CYS A 51 3.62 8.38 3.65
N PRO A 52 4.23 9.31 2.89
CA PRO A 52 4.33 10.70 3.31
C PRO A 52 3.07 11.53 3.02
N HIS A 53 2.04 10.92 2.41
CA HIS A 53 0.77 11.57 2.05
C HIS A 53 -0.43 10.82 2.60
N ASP A 54 -0.18 9.87 3.51
CA ASP A 54 -1.21 9.15 4.26
C ASP A 54 -2.31 8.55 3.34
N VAL A 55 -1.87 8.00 2.20
CA VAL A 55 -2.73 7.44 1.13
C VAL A 55 -3.46 6.18 1.58
N PHE A 56 -2.89 5.43 2.53
CA PHE A 56 -3.29 4.08 2.88
C PHE A 56 -4.07 4.02 4.20
N GLU A 57 -4.99 3.07 4.26
CA GLU A 57 -5.66 2.62 5.49
C GLU A 57 -5.68 1.09 5.53
N ILE A 58 -5.57 0.48 6.71
CA ILE A 58 -5.76 -0.97 6.86
C ILE A 58 -7.18 -1.22 7.33
N GLY A 59 -7.90 -2.06 6.59
CA GLY A 59 -9.24 -2.51 6.93
C GLY A 59 -9.38 -4.01 6.79
N ARG A 60 -10.49 -4.54 7.27
CA ARG A 60 -10.87 -5.94 7.04
C ARG A 60 -11.55 -6.06 5.67
N ILE A 61 -11.28 -7.15 4.97
CA ILE A 61 -11.96 -7.45 3.71
C ILE A 61 -13.44 -7.78 4.00
N PRO A 62 -14.38 -7.22 3.22
CA PRO A 62 -15.79 -7.57 3.29
C PRO A 62 -16.03 -9.08 3.13
N ASP A 63 -17.05 -9.60 3.80
CA ASP A 63 -17.29 -11.04 3.83
C ASP A 63 -17.66 -11.62 2.46
N ASP A 64 -18.34 -10.86 1.60
CA ASP A 64 -18.69 -11.25 0.24
C ASP A 64 -17.45 -11.34 -0.66
N GLU A 65 -16.57 -10.34 -0.63
CA GLU A 65 -15.29 -10.37 -1.35
C GLU A 65 -14.42 -11.53 -0.87
N PHE A 66 -14.35 -11.74 0.46
CA PHE A 66 -13.59 -12.84 1.03
C PHE A 66 -14.15 -14.21 0.58
N ARG A 67 -15.47 -14.36 0.47
CA ARG A 67 -16.10 -15.61 0.01
C ARG A 67 -15.87 -15.87 -1.48
N ALA A 68 -15.73 -14.82 -2.28
CA ALA A 68 -15.46 -14.92 -3.73
C ALA A 68 -14.00 -15.32 -4.05
N MET A 69 -13.08 -15.26 -3.09
CA MET A 69 -11.68 -15.66 -3.27
C MET A 69 -11.51 -17.19 -3.33
N SER A 70 -10.43 -17.64 -3.96
CA SER A 70 -10.06 -19.05 -3.99
C SER A 70 -9.71 -19.58 -2.59
N PHE A 71 -9.91 -20.89 -2.38
CA PHE A 71 -9.75 -21.54 -1.08
C PHE A 71 -8.37 -21.28 -0.43
N PHE A 72 -7.28 -21.37 -1.20
CA PHE A 72 -5.93 -21.12 -0.70
C PHE A 72 -5.71 -19.68 -0.24
N ILE A 73 -6.24 -18.70 -0.97
CA ILE A 73 -6.17 -17.29 -0.59
C ILE A 73 -6.98 -17.04 0.68
N ARG A 74 -8.18 -17.64 0.79
CA ARG A 74 -9.00 -17.55 1.99
C ARG A 74 -8.29 -18.09 3.23
N LEU A 75 -7.64 -19.24 3.12
CA LEU A 75 -6.85 -19.84 4.21
C LEU A 75 -5.71 -18.93 4.65
N LYS A 76 -4.93 -18.41 3.69
CA LYS A 76 -3.85 -17.45 3.96
C LYS A 76 -4.39 -16.20 4.67
N MET A 77 -5.43 -15.59 4.12
CA MET A 77 -6.06 -14.39 4.69
C MET A 77 -6.60 -14.61 6.10
N THR A 78 -7.16 -15.78 6.43
CA THR A 78 -7.56 -16.08 7.81
C THR A 78 -6.39 -16.07 8.79
N ALA A 79 -5.22 -16.58 8.42
CA ALA A 79 -4.03 -16.53 9.26
C ALA A 79 -3.53 -15.09 9.50
N HIS A 80 -3.83 -14.16 8.57
CA HIS A 80 -3.44 -12.75 8.65
C HIS A 80 -4.61 -11.81 9.00
N GLY A 81 -5.64 -12.33 9.67
CA GLY A 81 -6.74 -11.52 10.23
C GLY A 81 -7.70 -10.91 9.19
N ARG A 82 -7.67 -11.40 7.94
CA ARG A 82 -8.46 -10.92 6.80
C ARG A 82 -8.32 -9.42 6.57
N LYS A 83 -7.13 -8.87 6.82
CA LYS A 83 -6.85 -7.43 6.65
C LYS A 83 -6.20 -7.17 5.31
N THR A 84 -6.50 -6.02 4.72
CA THR A 84 -5.84 -5.53 3.51
C THR A 84 -5.64 -4.02 3.57
N ALA A 85 -4.75 -3.52 2.71
CA ALA A 85 -4.56 -2.10 2.53
C ALA A 85 -5.57 -1.54 1.52
N PHE A 86 -6.27 -0.49 1.93
CA PHE A 86 -7.12 0.36 1.10
C PHE A 86 -6.40 1.67 0.80
N THR A 87 -6.85 2.37 -0.24
CA THR A 87 -6.23 3.62 -0.71
C THR A 87 -7.29 4.73 -0.85
N PRO A 88 -7.96 5.14 0.25
CA PRO A 88 -9.04 6.12 0.18
C PRO A 88 -8.58 7.51 -0.28
N ARG A 89 -7.29 7.84 -0.12
CA ARG A 89 -6.66 9.07 -0.61
C ARG A 89 -5.67 8.81 -1.75
N ALA A 90 -6.06 7.95 -2.69
CA ALA A 90 -5.21 7.60 -3.83
C ALA A 90 -4.81 8.81 -4.69
N ASP A 91 -5.67 9.83 -4.74
CA ASP A 91 -5.46 11.13 -5.39
C ASP A 91 -4.33 11.94 -4.76
N ALA A 92 -4.06 11.81 -3.46
CA ALA A 92 -2.92 12.44 -2.80
C ALA A 92 -1.56 11.79 -3.13
N CYS A 93 -1.54 10.71 -3.92
CA CYS A 93 -0.31 10.00 -4.22
C CYS A 93 0.61 10.80 -5.17
N GLN A 94 1.82 11.11 -4.71
CA GLN A 94 2.87 11.74 -5.54
C GLN A 94 3.90 10.72 -6.07
N ALA A 95 3.46 9.49 -6.32
CA ALA A 95 4.25 8.40 -6.90
C ALA A 95 5.61 8.18 -6.21
N CYS A 96 5.67 8.22 -4.87
CA CYS A 96 6.95 8.15 -4.17
C CYS A 96 7.67 6.80 -4.24
N GLY A 97 6.94 5.70 -4.44
CA GLY A 97 7.49 4.35 -4.50
C GLY A 97 7.89 3.72 -3.16
N LEU A 98 7.82 4.45 -2.05
CA LEU A 98 8.21 3.94 -0.72
C LEU A 98 7.37 2.74 -0.30
N CYS A 99 6.05 2.82 -0.48
CA CYS A 99 5.14 1.73 -0.16
C CYS A 99 5.39 0.46 -0.97
N VAL A 100 5.91 0.57 -2.19
CA VAL A 100 6.18 -0.58 -3.07
C VAL A 100 7.35 -1.40 -2.53
N VAL A 101 8.46 -0.74 -2.19
CA VAL A 101 9.65 -1.43 -1.66
C VAL A 101 9.55 -1.77 -0.17
N ALA A 102 8.77 -1.01 0.60
CA ALA A 102 8.52 -1.33 2.00
C ALA A 102 7.55 -2.51 2.20
N CYS A 103 6.77 -2.88 1.18
CA CYS A 103 5.79 -3.95 1.30
C CYS A 103 6.48 -5.32 1.33
N PRO A 104 6.43 -6.06 2.46
CA PRO A 104 7.08 -7.38 2.56
C PRO A 104 6.48 -8.41 1.59
N GLU A 105 5.19 -8.27 1.26
CA GLU A 105 4.46 -9.18 0.37
C GLU A 105 4.55 -8.80 -1.11
N LYS A 106 5.23 -7.69 -1.45
CA LYS A 106 5.29 -7.14 -2.81
C LYS A 106 3.89 -7.01 -3.44
N ALA A 107 2.93 -6.59 -2.62
CA ALA A 107 1.51 -6.51 -2.98
C ALA A 107 1.11 -5.16 -3.61
N ILE A 108 2.03 -4.20 -3.69
CA ILE A 108 1.71 -2.83 -4.10
C ILE A 108 2.48 -2.49 -5.38
N ARG A 109 1.79 -1.89 -6.35
CA ARG A 109 2.39 -1.28 -7.55
C ARG A 109 1.86 0.12 -7.76
N LEU A 110 2.62 0.98 -8.42
CA LEU A 110 2.13 2.29 -8.87
C LEU A 110 1.62 2.16 -10.31
N VAL A 111 0.49 2.79 -10.59
CA VAL A 111 -0.04 2.95 -11.95
C VAL A 111 -0.19 4.42 -12.26
N GLU A 112 0.20 4.80 -13.46
CA GLU A 112 -0.09 6.11 -14.01
C GLU A 112 -1.57 6.18 -14.39
N LEU A 113 -2.19 7.29 -14.05
CA LEU A 113 -3.56 7.60 -14.44
C LEU A 113 -3.45 8.39 -15.74
N ALA A 114 -3.75 7.74 -16.87
CA ALA A 114 -3.83 8.43 -18.15
C ALA A 114 -4.88 9.56 -18.03
N ALA A 115 -4.50 10.75 -18.51
CA ALA A 115 -5.40 11.89 -18.65
C ALA A 115 -6.51 11.61 -19.66
#